data_AF-A0A969K9W9-F1
#
_entry.id   AF-A0A969K9W9-F1
#
_cell.length_a   1.000
_cell.length_b   1.000
_cell.length_c   1.000
_cell.angle_alpha   90.00
_cell.angle_beta   90.00
_cell.angle_gamma   90.00
#
_symmetry.space_group_name_H-M   'P 1'
#
loop_
_entity.id
_entity.type
_entity.pdbx_description
1 polymer ?
#
loop_
_entity_poly.entity_id
_entity_poly.type
_entity_poly.pdbx_seq_one_letter_code
_entity_poly.pdbx_strand_id
1 'polypeptide(L)'
;MTHSLDLSKIGGSDLAVIAGVRLAYETPATLAARIRTGGETAVDRNDWMSMRGKEAEPLMRDWFERRFDCQVQQIESLSGTWWRASPDGIATRIGEPDELVEIKNWEGHRRAEFGAPGTDEVPIELTLQVQWYLRALGLEWANVVVSFGNREPEVWRLRADPELQQRIGRMAYRFYQLALRTEPIFVPLPKQPVAGRVVFELADTDLIARVGYMAKAKRIHETAKKRFELARQWAFSHVGNQPATIHTPTHVVSIYETKGSLALRLQEKKK
;
A
#
# COMPACT_ATOMS: atom_id res chain seq x y z
N MET A 1 -7.21 -0.76 -31.73
CA MET A 1 -8.35 -1.37 -31.01
C MET A 1 -8.00 -1.31 -29.53
N THR A 2 -8.77 -0.60 -28.71
CA THR A 2 -8.52 -0.57 -27.26
C THR A 2 -8.96 -1.91 -26.70
N HIS A 3 -8.02 -2.81 -26.41
CA HIS A 3 -8.35 -4.03 -25.69
C HIS A 3 -8.93 -3.64 -24.33
N SER A 4 -10.23 -3.87 -24.15
CA SER A 4 -10.91 -3.69 -22.87
C SER A 4 -10.12 -4.43 -21.80
N LEU A 5 -9.78 -3.75 -20.70
CA LEU A 5 -9.10 -4.37 -19.58
C LEU A 5 -9.92 -5.56 -19.09
N ASP A 6 -9.32 -6.74 -19.10
CA ASP A 6 -9.96 -7.94 -18.57
C ASP A 6 -10.01 -7.86 -17.04
N LEU A 7 -11.15 -7.39 -16.54
CA LEU A 7 -11.39 -7.16 -15.12
C LEU A 7 -11.54 -8.46 -14.31
N SER A 8 -11.57 -9.62 -14.97
CA SER A 8 -11.50 -10.92 -14.31
C SER A 8 -10.10 -11.24 -13.77
N LYS A 9 -9.07 -10.49 -14.20
CA LYS A 9 -7.67 -10.68 -13.83
C LYS A 9 -7.20 -9.67 -12.79
N ILE A 10 -6.20 -10.08 -12.01
CA ILE A 10 -5.56 -9.23 -11.02
C ILE A 10 -4.61 -8.24 -11.71
N GLY A 11 -4.84 -6.95 -11.49
CA GLY A 11 -3.94 -5.86 -11.89
C GLY A 11 -3.07 -5.32 -10.76
N GLY A 12 -2.10 -4.48 -11.09
CA GLY A 12 -1.19 -3.89 -10.10
C GLY A 12 -1.91 -3.04 -9.03
N SER A 13 -2.94 -2.30 -9.42
CA SER A 13 -3.78 -1.52 -8.49
C SER A 13 -4.54 -2.39 -7.48
N ASP A 14 -4.85 -3.64 -7.84
CA ASP A 14 -5.65 -4.56 -7.02
C ASP A 14 -4.82 -5.10 -5.84
N LEU A 15 -3.49 -5.03 -5.92
CA LEU A 15 -2.58 -5.54 -4.89
C LEU A 15 -2.72 -4.82 -3.56
N ALA A 16 -3.05 -3.52 -3.57
CA ALA A 16 -3.28 -2.76 -2.35
C ALA A 16 -4.54 -3.23 -1.61
N VAL A 17 -5.56 -3.66 -2.37
CA VAL A 17 -6.79 -4.26 -1.83
C VAL A 17 -6.47 -5.63 -1.24
N ILE A 18 -5.75 -6.46 -1.98
CA ILE A 18 -5.34 -7.81 -1.54
C ILE A 18 -4.48 -7.76 -0.28
N ALA A 19 -3.54 -6.82 -0.20
CA ALA A 19 -2.68 -6.60 0.96
C ALA A 19 -3.40 -5.93 2.14
N GLY A 20 -4.66 -5.48 1.96
CA GLY A 20 -5.45 -4.82 3.00
C GLY A 20 -4.95 -3.43 3.39
N VAL A 21 -4.10 -2.80 2.58
CA VAL A 21 -3.50 -1.48 2.90
C VAL A 21 -4.36 -0.31 2.47
N ARG A 22 -5.28 -0.51 1.52
CA ARG A 22 -6.21 0.53 1.06
C ARG A 22 -7.55 -0.05 0.59
N LEU A 23 -8.65 0.53 1.07
CA LEU A 23 -10.03 0.04 0.84
C LEU A 23 -11.01 1.13 0.37
N ALA A 24 -10.53 2.22 -0.23
CA ALA A 24 -11.35 3.40 -0.49
C ALA A 24 -12.51 3.16 -1.49
N TYR A 25 -12.31 2.30 -2.49
CA TYR A 25 -13.25 2.08 -3.59
C TYR A 25 -13.51 0.60 -3.91
N GLU A 26 -12.72 -0.30 -3.33
CA GLU A 26 -12.81 -1.73 -3.55
C GLU A 26 -12.35 -2.46 -2.28
N THR A 27 -13.08 -3.51 -1.91
CA THR A 27 -12.73 -4.43 -0.84
C THR A 27 -12.28 -5.77 -1.43
N PRO A 28 -11.61 -6.63 -0.66
CA PRO A 28 -11.26 -7.96 -1.16
C PRO A 28 -12.49 -8.79 -1.55
N ALA A 29 -13.61 -8.63 -0.87
CA ALA A 29 -14.85 -9.32 -1.22
C ALA A 29 -15.41 -8.85 -2.58
N THR A 30 -15.42 -7.53 -2.81
CA THR A 30 -15.89 -6.96 -4.09
C THR A 30 -14.92 -7.24 -5.23
N LEU A 31 -13.61 -7.22 -4.96
CA LEU A 31 -12.58 -7.63 -5.93
C LEU A 31 -12.75 -9.11 -6.34
N ALA A 32 -13.00 -9.98 -5.36
CA ALA A 32 -13.25 -11.39 -5.64
C ALA A 32 -14.54 -11.62 -6.42
N ALA A 33 -15.61 -10.89 -6.09
CA ALA A 33 -16.83 -10.91 -6.89
C ALA A 33 -16.57 -10.46 -8.33
N ARG A 34 -15.83 -9.36 -8.53
CA ARG A 34 -15.42 -8.86 -9.85
C ARG A 34 -14.67 -9.92 -10.66
N ILE A 35 -13.72 -10.61 -10.04
CA ILE A 35 -12.98 -11.71 -10.68
C ILE A 35 -13.91 -12.84 -11.11
N ARG A 36 -14.81 -13.25 -10.21
CA ARG A 36 -15.71 -14.40 -10.40
C ARG A 36 -16.77 -14.16 -11.47
N THR A 37 -17.29 -12.94 -11.58
CA THR A 37 -18.31 -12.57 -12.56
C THR A 37 -17.73 -12.05 -13.87
N GLY A 38 -16.43 -12.26 -14.12
CA GLY A 38 -15.82 -11.81 -15.38
C GLY A 38 -15.76 -10.28 -15.54
N GLY A 39 -15.88 -9.50 -14.45
CA GLY A 39 -15.91 -8.04 -14.50
C GLY A 39 -17.29 -7.39 -14.47
N GLU A 40 -18.38 -8.15 -14.57
CA GLU A 40 -19.76 -7.62 -14.62
C GLU A 40 -20.18 -6.80 -13.38
N THR A 41 -19.58 -7.09 -12.23
CA THR A 41 -19.88 -6.42 -10.95
C THR A 41 -18.96 -5.24 -10.65
N ALA A 42 -18.16 -4.79 -11.63
CA ALA A 42 -17.31 -3.63 -11.46
C ALA A 42 -18.18 -2.39 -11.11
N VAL A 43 -18.07 -1.95 -9.86
CA VAL A 43 -18.77 -0.75 -9.38
C VAL A 43 -18.29 0.44 -10.21
N ASP A 44 -19.25 1.23 -10.68
CA ASP A 44 -18.98 2.46 -11.42
C ASP A 44 -18.10 3.38 -10.56
N ARG A 45 -16.82 3.48 -10.94
CA ARG A 45 -15.81 4.22 -10.17
C ARG A 45 -16.04 5.70 -10.39
N ASN A 46 -16.84 6.31 -9.52
CA ASN A 46 -17.07 7.76 -9.38
C ASN A 46 -16.46 8.57 -10.54
N ASP A 47 -17.20 8.59 -11.65
CA ASP A 47 -16.72 8.86 -13.02
C ASP A 47 -15.76 10.06 -13.10
N TRP A 48 -16.12 11.13 -12.40
CA TRP A 48 -15.34 12.36 -12.28
C TRP A 48 -13.87 12.19 -11.87
N MET A 49 -13.56 11.44 -10.79
CA MET A 49 -12.17 11.31 -10.33
C MET A 49 -11.34 10.46 -11.31
N SER A 50 -11.97 9.44 -11.88
CA SER A 50 -11.36 8.58 -12.90
C SER A 50 -11.12 9.36 -14.20
N MET A 51 -12.07 10.19 -14.63
CA MET A 51 -11.97 11.07 -15.80
C MET A 51 -10.84 12.09 -15.63
N ARG A 52 -10.80 12.83 -14.52
CA ARG A 52 -9.73 13.80 -14.25
C ARG A 52 -8.33 13.20 -14.31
N GLY A 53 -8.18 11.96 -13.83
CA GLY A 53 -6.91 11.25 -13.90
C GLY A 53 -6.50 11.03 -15.35
N LYS A 54 -7.41 10.46 -16.16
CA LYS A 54 -7.19 10.18 -17.59
C LYS A 54 -6.94 11.44 -18.42
N GLU A 55 -7.64 12.53 -18.13
CA GLU A 55 -7.48 13.80 -18.84
C GLU A 55 -6.18 14.52 -18.46
N ALA A 56 -5.69 14.37 -17.22
CA ALA A 56 -4.43 14.97 -16.79
C ALA A 56 -3.20 14.20 -17.28
N GLU A 57 -3.33 12.90 -17.52
CA GLU A 57 -2.22 12.00 -17.86
C GLU A 57 -1.40 12.45 -19.09
N PRO A 58 -1.99 12.87 -20.24
CA PRO A 58 -1.21 13.34 -21.38
C PRO A 58 -0.35 14.57 -21.07
N LEU A 59 -0.88 15.53 -20.30
CA LEU A 59 -0.15 16.74 -19.92
C LEU A 59 1.01 16.42 -18.96
N MET A 60 0.79 15.49 -18.03
CA MET A 60 1.84 15.05 -17.09
C MET A 60 2.94 14.26 -17.80
N ARG A 61 2.58 13.44 -18.80
CA ARG A 61 3.55 12.74 -19.65
C ARG A 61 4.42 13.72 -20.42
N ASP A 62 3.80 14.67 -21.12
CA ASP A 62 4.51 15.69 -21.89
C ASP A 62 5.42 16.57 -21.01
N TRP A 63 4.97 16.90 -19.79
CA TRP A 63 5.83 17.55 -18.79
C TRP A 63 7.05 16.68 -18.43
N PHE A 64 6.86 15.38 -18.21
CA PHE A 64 7.94 14.45 -17.85
C PHE A 64 8.96 14.31 -18.98
N GLU A 65 8.49 14.13 -20.22
CA GLU A 65 9.33 14.04 -21.42
C GLU A 65 10.25 15.26 -21.56
N ARG A 66 9.69 16.47 -21.47
CA ARG A 66 10.48 17.71 -21.53
C ARG A 66 11.43 17.87 -20.35
N ARG A 67 10.98 17.50 -19.15
CA ARG A 67 11.75 17.70 -17.91
C ARG A 67 12.98 16.80 -17.83
N PHE A 68 12.90 15.61 -18.41
CA PHE A 68 13.95 14.59 -18.33
C PHE A 68 14.55 14.21 -19.69
N ASP A 69 14.29 15.00 -20.73
CA ASP A 69 14.80 14.81 -22.09
C ASP A 69 14.68 13.36 -22.57
N CYS A 70 13.45 12.83 -22.51
CA CYS A 70 13.13 11.45 -22.88
C CYS A 70 11.87 11.37 -23.71
N GLN A 71 11.62 10.19 -24.30
CA GLN A 71 10.34 9.87 -24.93
C GLN A 71 9.60 8.85 -24.07
N VAL A 72 8.32 9.07 -23.81
CA VAL A 72 7.47 8.13 -23.07
C VAL A 72 6.51 7.46 -24.05
N GLN A 73 6.80 6.22 -24.38
CA GLN A 73 5.91 5.41 -25.21
C GLN A 73 4.81 4.80 -24.35
N GLN A 74 3.55 5.08 -24.69
CA GLN A 74 2.42 4.30 -24.18
C GLN A 74 2.49 2.89 -24.73
N ILE A 75 2.30 1.90 -23.87
CA ILE A 75 2.29 0.50 -24.26
C ILE A 75 0.93 -0.13 -23.99
N GLU A 76 0.62 -1.18 -24.74
CA GLU A 76 -0.59 -1.96 -24.49
C GLU A 76 -0.49 -2.68 -23.13
N SER A 77 -1.65 -2.92 -22.53
CA SER A 77 -1.71 -3.70 -21.30
C SER A 77 -1.24 -5.13 -21.55
N LEU A 78 -0.32 -5.61 -20.71
CA LEU A 78 0.10 -7.00 -20.73
C LEU A 78 -0.88 -7.84 -19.91
N SER A 79 -1.09 -9.08 -20.32
CA SER A 79 -1.86 -10.02 -19.51
C SER A 79 -1.38 -11.45 -19.67
N GLY A 80 -1.48 -12.20 -18.59
CA GLY A 80 -1.38 -13.66 -18.61
C GLY A 80 -2.74 -14.29 -18.30
N THR A 81 -2.72 -15.55 -17.86
CA THR A 81 -3.95 -16.32 -17.58
C THR A 81 -4.80 -15.71 -16.46
N TRP A 82 -4.17 -15.24 -15.38
CA TRP A 82 -4.87 -14.76 -14.17
C TRP A 82 -4.49 -13.33 -13.77
N TRP A 83 -3.59 -12.71 -14.53
CA TRP A 83 -3.00 -11.43 -14.19
C TRP A 83 -2.94 -10.46 -15.37
N ARG A 84 -2.85 -9.17 -15.06
CA ARG A 84 -2.66 -8.09 -16.02
C ARG A 84 -1.73 -7.01 -15.48
N ALA A 85 -1.14 -6.23 -16.38
CA ALA A 85 -0.36 -5.03 -16.08
C ALA A 85 -0.74 -3.94 -17.09
N SER A 86 -1.01 -2.74 -16.58
CA SER A 86 -1.45 -1.59 -17.38
C SER A 86 -0.63 -0.38 -16.97
N PRO A 87 0.66 -0.34 -17.31
CA PRO A 87 1.54 0.79 -17.04
C PRO A 87 1.18 1.99 -17.94
N ASP A 88 1.45 3.22 -17.47
CA ASP A 88 1.10 4.44 -18.21
C ASP A 88 2.09 4.78 -19.33
N GLY A 89 3.30 4.22 -19.28
CA GLY A 89 4.28 4.25 -20.37
C GLY A 89 5.65 3.71 -20.00
N ILE A 90 6.54 3.69 -21.00
CA ILE A 90 7.96 3.39 -20.86
C ILE A 90 8.75 4.60 -21.35
N ALA A 91 9.60 5.16 -20.48
CA ALA A 91 10.55 6.20 -20.84
C ALA A 91 11.79 5.58 -21.49
N THR A 92 12.17 6.11 -22.65
CA THR A 92 13.36 5.72 -23.40
C THR A 92 14.27 6.93 -23.58
N ARG A 93 15.58 6.72 -23.40
CA ARG A 93 16.65 7.70 -23.68
C ARG A 93 17.78 7.01 -24.43
N ILE A 94 18.43 7.74 -25.32
CA ILE A 94 19.53 7.19 -26.12
C ILE A 94 20.67 6.77 -25.20
N GLY A 95 21.02 5.49 -25.22
CA GLY A 95 22.13 4.94 -24.44
C GLY A 95 21.82 4.66 -22.96
N GLU A 96 20.57 4.81 -22.52
CA GLU A 96 20.13 4.44 -21.18
C GLU A 96 19.14 3.26 -21.21
N PRO A 97 19.05 2.46 -20.13
CA PRO A 97 18.00 1.47 -19.98
C PRO A 97 16.60 2.10 -19.96
N ASP A 98 15.65 1.37 -20.52
CA ASP A 98 14.23 1.74 -20.46
C ASP A 98 13.71 1.76 -19.02
N GLU A 99 12.84 2.74 -18.71
CA GLU A 99 12.27 2.90 -17.38
C GLU A 99 10.75 2.95 -17.43
N LEU A 100 10.09 2.29 -16.49
CA LEU A 100 8.64 2.40 -16.33
C LEU A 100 8.25 3.84 -15.95
N VAL A 101 7.13 4.34 -16.48
CA VAL A 101 6.49 5.58 -16.03
C VAL A 101 5.09 5.26 -15.51
N GLU A 102 4.82 5.65 -14.26
CA GLU A 102 3.52 5.55 -13.61
C GLU A 102 3.06 6.96 -13.20
N ILE A 103 1.91 7.40 -13.69
CA ILE A 103 1.39 8.76 -13.57
C ILE A 103 0.18 8.77 -12.64
N LYS A 104 0.16 9.68 -11.66
CA LYS A 104 -0.97 9.85 -10.74
C LYS A 104 -1.36 11.31 -10.59
N ASN A 105 -2.64 11.62 -10.78
CA ASN A 105 -3.23 12.88 -10.34
C ASN A 105 -3.99 12.67 -9.04
N TRP A 106 -3.44 13.13 -7.92
CA TRP A 106 -3.96 12.89 -6.58
C TRP A 106 -4.36 14.18 -5.88
N GLU A 107 -5.20 14.03 -4.85
CA GLU A 107 -5.60 15.15 -4.02
C GLU A 107 -4.42 15.74 -3.24
N GLY A 108 -4.42 17.07 -3.06
CA GLY A 108 -3.31 17.81 -2.47
C GLY A 108 -2.85 17.33 -1.09
N HIS A 109 -3.79 16.88 -0.26
CA HIS A 109 -3.51 16.43 1.11
C HIS A 109 -2.62 15.16 1.16
N ARG A 110 -2.64 14.36 0.09
CA ARG A 110 -1.90 13.10 0.00
C ARG A 110 -0.40 13.30 -0.15
N ARG A 111 0.06 14.51 -0.47
CA ARG A 111 1.49 14.83 -0.54
C ARG A 111 2.25 14.50 0.75
N ALA A 112 1.57 14.58 1.90
CA ALA A 112 2.14 14.24 3.21
C ALA A 112 2.46 12.75 3.39
N GLU A 113 1.95 11.88 2.51
CA GLU A 113 2.25 10.44 2.52
C GLU A 113 3.55 10.11 1.78
N PHE A 114 4.11 11.07 1.03
CA PHE A 114 5.32 10.91 0.24
C PHE A 114 6.52 11.58 0.92
N GLY A 115 7.69 11.01 0.70
CA GLY A 115 8.96 11.60 1.06
C GLY A 115 9.42 12.71 0.12
N ALA A 116 10.73 12.90 0.07
CA ALA A 116 11.35 13.86 -0.84
C ALA A 116 11.29 13.36 -2.30
N PRO A 117 11.07 14.23 -3.30
CA PRO A 117 11.18 13.84 -4.70
C PRO A 117 12.57 13.28 -5.03
N GLY A 118 12.63 12.34 -5.97
CA GLY A 118 13.84 11.61 -6.35
C GLY A 118 14.18 10.42 -5.45
N THR A 119 13.49 10.25 -4.33
CA THR A 119 13.60 9.07 -3.45
C THR A 119 12.61 7.98 -3.87
N ASP A 120 12.64 6.84 -3.17
CA ASP A 120 11.68 5.74 -3.29
C ASP A 120 10.56 5.80 -2.22
N GLU A 121 10.50 6.89 -1.43
CA GLU A 121 9.55 7.08 -0.33
C GLU A 121 8.15 7.44 -0.88
N VAL A 122 7.46 6.46 -1.48
CA VAL A 122 6.07 6.55 -1.93
C VAL A 122 5.13 5.73 -1.04
N PRO A 123 3.81 6.00 -1.06
CA PRO A 123 2.83 5.15 -0.41
C PRO A 123 2.88 3.70 -0.89
N ILE A 124 2.64 2.78 0.04
CA ILE A 124 2.73 1.33 -0.15
C ILE A 124 1.96 0.84 -1.37
N GLU A 125 0.78 1.40 -1.65
CA GLU A 125 -0.02 1.00 -2.80
C GLU A 125 0.68 1.25 -4.14
N LEU A 126 1.48 2.32 -4.23
CA LEU A 126 2.27 2.62 -5.42
C LEU A 126 3.47 1.70 -5.50
N THR A 127 4.14 1.40 -4.39
CA THR A 127 5.22 0.41 -4.37
C THR A 127 4.73 -0.95 -4.87
N LEU A 128 3.60 -1.44 -4.37
CA LEU A 128 3.03 -2.72 -4.80
C LEU A 128 2.68 -2.72 -6.30
N GLN A 129 2.00 -1.66 -6.75
CA GLN A 129 1.60 -1.51 -8.16
C GLN A 129 2.82 -1.43 -9.10
N VAL A 130 3.81 -0.62 -8.74
CA VAL A 130 5.02 -0.41 -9.55
C VAL A 130 5.86 -1.68 -9.62
N GLN A 131 6.07 -2.36 -8.49
CA GLN A 131 6.82 -3.63 -8.48
C GLN A 131 6.14 -4.70 -9.32
N TRP A 132 4.79 -4.71 -9.35
CA TRP A 132 4.04 -5.58 -10.25
C TRP A 132 4.37 -5.33 -11.72
N TYR A 133 4.44 -4.06 -12.11
CA TYR A 133 4.71 -3.66 -13.49
C TYR A 133 6.18 -3.88 -13.88
N LEU A 134 7.12 -3.55 -13.01
CA LEU A 134 8.54 -3.84 -13.21
C LEU A 134 8.76 -5.34 -13.43
N ARG A 135 8.12 -6.19 -12.62
CA ARG A 135 8.16 -7.66 -12.80
C ARG A 135 7.56 -8.09 -14.14
N ALA A 136 6.41 -7.53 -14.52
CA ALA A 136 5.72 -7.91 -15.76
C ALA A 136 6.50 -7.51 -17.02
N LEU A 137 7.23 -6.39 -16.96
CA LEU A 137 7.99 -5.83 -18.08
C LEU A 137 9.46 -6.28 -18.10
N GLY A 138 9.97 -6.81 -16.99
CA GLY A 138 11.40 -7.11 -16.86
C GLY A 138 12.28 -5.86 -16.76
N LEU A 139 11.74 -4.73 -16.29
CA LEU A 139 12.46 -3.47 -16.13
C LEU A 139 13.07 -3.33 -14.73
N GLU A 140 14.18 -2.59 -14.63
CA GLU A 140 14.86 -2.36 -13.35
C GLU A 140 14.36 -1.11 -12.62
N TRP A 141 13.92 -0.08 -13.33
CA TRP A 141 13.60 1.23 -12.75
C TRP A 141 12.22 1.73 -13.17
N ALA A 142 11.59 2.45 -12.25
CA ALA A 142 10.34 3.15 -12.47
C ALA A 142 10.40 4.59 -11.98
N ASN A 143 9.76 5.49 -12.73
CA ASN A 143 9.48 6.87 -12.37
C ASN A 143 8.00 6.99 -12.02
N VAL A 144 7.70 7.37 -10.79
CA VAL A 144 6.35 7.66 -10.31
C VAL A 144 6.14 9.16 -10.36
N VAL A 145 5.34 9.62 -11.32
CA VAL A 145 5.07 11.04 -11.59
C VAL A 145 3.73 11.41 -10.98
N VAL A 146 3.73 12.30 -9.98
CA VAL A 146 2.51 12.65 -9.25
C VAL A 146 2.25 14.14 -9.27
N SER A 147 1.05 14.55 -9.64
CA SER A 147 0.54 15.90 -9.44
C SER A 147 -0.41 15.90 -8.23
N PHE A 148 -0.22 16.85 -7.31
CA PHE A 148 -1.01 16.98 -6.09
C PHE A 148 -1.93 18.20 -6.16
N GLY A 149 -3.21 17.96 -6.41
CA GLY A 149 -4.20 19.02 -6.59
C GLY A 149 -3.93 19.86 -7.83
N ASN A 150 -3.56 19.22 -8.94
CA ASN A 150 -3.22 19.86 -10.22
C ASN A 150 -2.03 20.85 -10.15
N ARG A 151 -1.09 20.66 -9.22
CA ARG A 151 0.17 21.41 -9.16
C ARG A 151 1.21 20.85 -10.14
N GLU A 152 2.34 21.53 -10.26
CA GLU A 152 3.50 20.99 -10.97
C GLU A 152 3.83 19.57 -10.48
N PRO A 153 4.04 18.59 -11.38
CA PRO A 153 4.32 17.23 -10.97
C PRO A 153 5.65 17.08 -10.24
N GLU A 154 5.69 16.11 -9.32
CA GLU A 154 6.88 15.65 -8.62
C GLU A 154 7.17 14.18 -9.02
N VAL A 155 8.44 13.76 -8.97
CA VAL A 155 8.85 12.41 -9.41
C VAL A 155 9.57 11.66 -8.30
N TRP A 156 9.22 10.38 -8.11
CA TRP A 156 9.90 9.42 -7.24
C TRP A 156 10.46 8.27 -8.08
N ARG A 157 11.58 7.68 -7.64
CA ARG A 157 12.27 6.60 -8.37
C ARG A 157 12.24 5.32 -7.55
N LEU A 158 11.68 4.26 -8.13
CA LEU A 158 11.61 2.95 -7.51
C LEU A 158 12.46 1.96 -8.31
N ARG A 159 13.31 1.20 -7.60
CA ARG A 159 14.06 0.09 -8.18
C ARG A 159 13.30 -1.21 -8.04
N ALA A 160 13.42 -2.11 -9.01
CA ALA A 160 12.93 -3.47 -8.93
C ALA A 160 13.47 -4.18 -7.69
N ASP A 161 12.57 -4.80 -6.93
CA ASP A 161 12.89 -5.67 -5.80
C ASP A 161 12.38 -7.08 -6.11
N PRO A 162 13.25 -7.97 -6.62
CA PRO A 162 12.85 -9.32 -7.00
C PRO A 162 12.25 -10.14 -5.85
N GLU A 163 12.69 -9.92 -4.60
CA GLU A 163 12.15 -10.66 -3.45
C GLU A 163 10.72 -10.21 -3.16
N LEU A 164 10.49 -8.89 -3.14
CA LEU A 164 9.17 -8.29 -2.99
C LEU A 164 8.24 -8.74 -4.12
N GLN A 165 8.70 -8.67 -5.37
CA GLN A 165 7.96 -9.11 -6.55
C GLN A 165 7.51 -10.58 -6.44
N GLN A 166 8.37 -11.45 -5.92
CA GLN A 166 8.04 -12.86 -5.71
C GLN A 166 6.95 -13.03 -4.63
N ARG A 167 7.02 -12.27 -3.54
CA ARG A 167 6.00 -12.28 -2.47
C ARG A 167 4.66 -11.76 -2.96
N ILE A 168 4.66 -10.63 -3.67
CA ILE A 168 3.46 -10.06 -4.31
C ILE A 168 2.84 -11.07 -5.26
N GLY A 169 3.66 -11.72 -6.10
CA GLY A 169 3.22 -12.78 -7.02
C GLY A 169 2.50 -13.94 -6.32
N ARG A 170 3.07 -14.44 -5.23
CA ARG A 170 2.45 -15.52 -4.44
C ARG A 170 1.16 -15.08 -3.77
N MET A 171 1.13 -13.89 -3.18
CA MET A 171 -0.04 -13.32 -2.52
C MET A 171 -1.20 -13.15 -3.51
N ALA A 172 -0.93 -12.52 -4.65
CA ALA A 172 -1.91 -12.31 -5.71
C ALA A 172 -2.46 -13.63 -6.26
N TYR A 173 -1.59 -14.60 -6.54
CA TYR A 173 -2.02 -15.91 -7.05
C TYR A 173 -2.89 -16.67 -6.05
N ARG A 174 -2.52 -16.67 -4.76
CA ARG A 174 -3.35 -17.28 -3.69
C ARG A 174 -4.72 -16.62 -3.61
N PHE A 175 -4.77 -15.30 -3.67
CA PHE A 175 -6.03 -14.56 -3.69
C PHE A 175 -6.87 -14.91 -4.91
N TYR A 176 -6.29 -14.98 -6.10
CA TYR A 176 -6.97 -15.37 -7.33
C TYR A 176 -7.61 -16.77 -7.21
N GLN A 177 -6.85 -17.75 -6.73
CA GLN A 177 -7.35 -19.12 -6.53
C GLN A 177 -8.51 -19.16 -5.53
N LEU A 178 -8.44 -18.36 -4.47
CA LEU A 178 -9.52 -18.23 -3.50
C LEU A 178 -10.74 -17.53 -4.11
N ALA A 179 -10.55 -16.50 -4.94
CA ALA A 179 -11.62 -15.78 -5.63
C ALA A 179 -12.47 -16.68 -6.52
N LEU A 180 -11.85 -17.69 -7.14
CA LEU A 180 -12.54 -18.67 -7.95
C LEU A 180 -13.34 -19.70 -7.11
N ARG A 181 -13.02 -19.89 -5.83
CA ARG A 181 -13.79 -20.76 -4.94
C ARG A 181 -15.05 -20.03 -4.50
N THR A 182 -16.22 -20.67 -4.59
CA THR A 182 -17.53 -20.14 -4.17
C THR A 182 -17.66 -19.89 -2.66
N GLU A 183 -16.60 -20.13 -1.89
CA GLU A 183 -16.56 -19.88 -0.46
C GLU A 183 -16.41 -18.36 -0.16
N PRO A 184 -17.01 -17.87 0.93
CA PRO A 184 -16.89 -16.47 1.33
C PRO A 184 -15.43 -16.12 1.64
N ILE A 185 -14.92 -15.08 0.99
CA ILE A 185 -13.56 -14.59 1.20
C ILE A 185 -13.58 -13.61 2.35
N PHE A 186 -13.07 -14.05 3.50
CA PHE A 186 -12.81 -13.19 4.64
C PHE A 186 -11.35 -12.75 4.59
N VAL A 187 -11.10 -11.51 4.18
CA VAL A 187 -9.77 -10.92 4.34
C VAL A 187 -9.73 -10.22 5.69
N PRO A 188 -8.82 -10.61 6.62
CA PRO A 188 -8.66 -9.86 7.84
C PRO A 188 -8.19 -8.46 7.48
N LEU A 189 -8.94 -7.45 7.92
CA LEU A 189 -8.43 -6.09 8.02
C LEU A 189 -7.11 -6.15 8.82
N PRO A 190 -6.06 -5.39 8.46
CA PRO A 190 -4.94 -5.20 9.37
C PRO A 190 -5.48 -4.59 10.66
N LYS A 191 -5.64 -5.43 11.69
CA LYS A 191 -6.05 -4.99 13.01
C LYS A 191 -4.85 -4.26 13.62
N GLN A 192 -5.06 -3.04 14.11
CA GLN A 192 -4.34 -2.65 15.33
C GLN A 192 -4.48 -3.79 16.36
N PRO A 193 -3.46 -4.10 17.16
CA PRO A 193 -3.36 -5.38 17.85
C PRO A 193 -4.53 -5.55 18.82
N VAL A 194 -5.53 -6.34 18.42
CA VAL A 194 -6.58 -6.83 19.33
C VAL A 194 -6.26 -8.28 19.64
N ALA A 195 -5.97 -8.53 20.91
CA ALA A 195 -5.75 -9.85 21.45
C ALA A 195 -6.95 -10.77 21.17
N GLY A 196 -6.66 -11.99 20.71
CA GLY A 196 -7.61 -13.10 20.77
C GLY A 196 -8.28 -13.49 19.45
N ARG A 197 -7.70 -14.54 18.83
CA ARG A 197 -8.34 -15.58 17.99
C ARG A 197 -9.19 -15.11 16.79
N VAL A 198 -8.58 -15.11 15.61
CA VAL A 198 -8.81 -16.03 14.45
C VAL A 198 -7.68 -15.70 13.45
N VAL A 199 -6.90 -16.71 13.05
CA VAL A 199 -5.72 -16.56 12.16
C VAL A 199 -6.08 -17.08 10.77
N PHE A 200 -5.90 -16.23 9.75
CA PHE A 200 -5.73 -16.66 8.36
C PHE A 200 -4.49 -15.95 7.78
N GLU A 201 -3.51 -16.74 7.32
CA GLU A 201 -2.28 -16.29 6.65
C GLU A 201 -2.56 -15.92 5.18
N LEU A 202 -3.10 -14.73 4.94
CA LEU A 202 -3.12 -14.12 3.61
C LEU A 202 -2.37 -12.78 3.55
N ALA A 203 -2.20 -12.13 4.70
CA ALA A 203 -1.22 -11.06 4.86
C ALA A 203 0.11 -11.69 5.29
N ASP A 204 1.09 -11.73 4.38
CA ASP A 204 2.47 -11.96 4.74
C ASP A 204 2.88 -10.77 5.63
N THR A 205 2.89 -10.97 6.95
CA THR A 205 3.21 -9.92 7.91
C THR A 205 4.64 -9.42 7.75
N ASP A 206 5.54 -10.27 7.23
CA ASP A 206 6.88 -9.86 6.82
C ASP A 206 6.86 -9.00 5.55
N LEU A 207 5.93 -9.22 4.62
CA LEU A 207 5.73 -8.36 3.46
C LEU A 207 5.26 -6.95 3.90
N ILE A 208 4.26 -6.86 4.77
CA ILE A 208 3.78 -5.56 5.29
C ILE A 208 4.88 -4.90 6.13
N ALA A 209 5.63 -5.67 6.92
CA ALA A 209 6.73 -5.14 7.73
C ALA A 209 7.91 -4.67 6.88
N ARG A 210 8.31 -5.41 5.82
CA ARG A 210 9.42 -5.04 4.92
C ARG A 210 9.08 -3.85 4.05
N VAL A 211 7.87 -3.80 3.48
CA VAL A 211 7.48 -2.66 2.63
C VAL A 211 7.04 -1.45 3.47
N GLY A 212 6.54 -1.66 4.69
CA GLY A 212 6.29 -0.60 5.68
C GLY A 212 7.57 -0.03 6.31
N TYR A 213 8.73 -0.67 6.10
CA TYR A 213 10.00 -0.26 6.72
C TYR A 213 10.68 0.94 6.05
N MET A 214 10.25 1.35 4.85
CA MET A 214 10.99 2.31 4.02
C MET A 214 10.54 3.77 4.09
N ALA A 215 9.44 4.14 4.78
CA ALA A 215 9.04 5.56 4.84
C ALA A 215 8.42 6.03 6.17
N LYS A 216 8.11 5.14 7.14
CA LYS A 216 7.37 5.54 8.35
C LYS A 216 7.88 4.96 9.67
N ALA A 217 8.63 3.86 9.66
CA ALA A 217 9.06 3.17 10.88
C ALA A 217 9.97 4.04 11.75
N LYS A 218 10.87 4.86 11.17
CA LYS A 218 11.82 5.67 11.95
C LYS A 218 11.15 6.81 12.73
N ARG A 219 10.27 7.59 12.07
CA ARG A 219 9.57 8.72 12.71
C ARG A 219 8.48 8.30 13.68
N ILE A 220 7.71 7.24 13.37
CA ILE A 220 6.67 6.73 14.28
C ILE A 220 7.31 6.05 15.49
N HIS A 221 8.40 5.28 15.32
CA HIS A 221 9.12 4.67 16.43
C HIS A 221 9.75 5.73 17.35
N GLU A 222 10.38 6.78 16.80
CA GLU A 222 10.94 7.88 17.60
C GLU A 222 9.88 8.67 18.37
N THR A 223 8.71 8.91 17.76
CA THR A 223 7.61 9.64 18.40
C THR A 223 6.91 8.79 19.47
N ALA A 224 6.73 7.48 19.22
CA ALA A 224 6.19 6.54 20.20
C ALA A 224 7.15 6.33 21.37
N LYS A 225 8.46 6.24 21.12
CA LYS A 225 9.50 6.12 22.15
C LYS A 225 9.55 7.37 23.04
N LYS A 226 9.49 8.58 22.47
CA LYS A 226 9.39 9.84 23.25
C LYS A 226 8.12 9.91 24.11
N ARG A 227 6.97 9.49 23.58
CA ARG A 227 5.71 9.46 24.35
C ARG A 227 5.73 8.42 25.47
N PHE A 228 6.39 7.29 25.24
CA PHE A 228 6.60 6.26 26.25
C PHE A 228 7.56 6.73 27.36
N GLU A 229 8.66 7.42 27.01
CA GLU A 229 9.58 8.02 27.97
C GLU A 229 8.87 9.07 28.87
N LEU A 230 8.02 9.92 28.27
CA LEU A 230 7.24 10.93 29.00
C LEU A 230 6.19 10.31 29.92
N ALA A 231 5.46 9.28 29.45
CA ALA A 231 4.51 8.54 30.26
C ALA A 231 5.19 7.80 31.42
N ARG A 232 6.40 7.26 31.19
CA ARG A 232 7.24 6.65 32.23
C ARG A 232 7.69 7.69 33.25
N GLN A 233 8.20 8.85 32.84
CA GLN A 233 8.61 9.92 33.75
C GLN A 233 7.44 10.47 34.59
N TRP A 234 6.26 10.60 33.97
CA TRP A 234 5.04 10.99 34.68
C TRP A 234 4.60 9.94 35.72
N ALA A 235 4.60 8.65 35.36
CA ALA A 235 4.28 7.58 36.29
C ALA A 235 5.27 7.50 37.47
N PHE A 236 6.58 7.64 37.20
CA PHE A 236 7.61 7.65 38.24
C PHE A 236 7.50 8.85 39.20
N SER A 237 7.07 10.01 38.71
CA SER A 237 6.93 11.23 39.53
C SER A 237 5.67 11.28 40.38
N HIS A 238 4.63 10.50 40.04
CA HIS A 238 3.32 10.60 40.69
C HIS A 238 2.91 9.36 41.48
N VAL A 239 3.42 8.18 41.14
CA VAL A 239 2.98 6.91 41.76
C VAL A 239 4.06 6.29 42.67
N GLY A 240 5.31 6.74 42.55
CA GLY A 240 6.44 6.08 43.22
C GLY A 240 6.59 4.62 42.78
N ASN A 241 7.55 3.90 43.35
CA ASN A 241 7.94 2.55 42.91
C ASN A 241 6.95 1.43 43.35
N GLN A 242 5.66 1.75 43.49
CA GLN A 242 4.64 0.80 43.93
C GLN A 242 3.74 0.33 42.79
N PRO A 243 3.30 -0.94 42.80
CA PRO A 243 2.38 -1.45 41.80
C PRO A 243 1.05 -0.71 41.91
N ALA A 244 0.65 -0.04 40.83
CA ALA A 244 -0.62 0.70 40.77
C ALA A 244 -1.56 0.04 39.77
N THR A 245 -2.82 -0.04 40.16
CA THR A 245 -3.90 -0.53 39.30
C THR A 245 -4.81 0.63 38.94
N ILE A 246 -4.83 0.99 37.66
CA ILE A 246 -5.63 2.08 37.11
C ILE A 246 -6.90 1.49 36.50
N HIS A 247 -8.05 1.87 37.03
CA HIS A 247 -9.34 1.47 36.47
C HIS A 247 -9.82 2.51 35.46
N THR A 248 -10.14 2.06 34.26
CA THR A 248 -10.88 2.83 33.26
C THR A 248 -12.32 2.29 33.17
N PRO A 249 -13.22 2.97 32.43
CA PRO A 249 -14.60 2.50 32.26
C PRO A 249 -14.68 1.10 31.62
N THR A 250 -13.73 0.77 30.75
CA THR A 250 -13.73 -0.48 29.98
C THR A 250 -12.66 -1.48 30.43
N HIS A 251 -11.61 -1.01 31.12
CA HIS A 251 -10.44 -1.84 31.43
C HIS A 251 -9.90 -1.61 32.84
N VAL A 252 -9.04 -2.53 33.27
CA VAL A 252 -8.19 -2.43 34.45
C VAL A 252 -6.74 -2.58 33.96
N VAL A 253 -5.92 -1.57 34.23
CA VAL A 253 -4.49 -1.55 33.88
C VAL A 253 -3.70 -1.77 35.16
N SER A 254 -3.04 -2.91 35.30
CA SER A 254 -2.16 -3.19 36.44
C SER A 254 -0.71 -2.97 36.04
N ILE A 255 0.00 -2.17 36.82
CA ILE A 255 1.43 -1.89 36.67
C ILE A 255 2.16 -2.70 37.75
N TYR A 256 3.13 -3.52 37.37
CA TYR A 256 3.95 -4.28 38.34
C TYR A 256 5.38 -4.48 37.85
N GLU A 257 6.29 -4.75 38.78
CA GLU A 257 7.71 -4.94 38.51
C GLU A 257 8.04 -6.43 38.33
N THR A 258 8.76 -6.78 37.27
CA THR A 258 9.30 -8.14 37.04
C THR A 258 10.78 -8.06 36.68
N LYS A 259 11.64 -8.71 37.48
CA LYS A 259 13.08 -8.87 37.22
C LYS A 259 13.77 -7.55 36.77
N GLY A 260 13.57 -6.46 37.53
CA GLY A 260 14.19 -5.16 37.25
C GLY A 260 13.60 -4.41 36.05
N SER A 261 12.43 -4.81 35.56
CA SER A 261 11.71 -4.15 34.47
C SER A 261 10.22 -4.02 34.79
N LEU A 262 9.64 -2.86 34.47
CA LEU A 262 8.23 -2.57 34.66
C LEU A 262 7.39 -3.26 33.58
N ALA A 263 6.42 -4.05 34.00
CA ALA A 263 5.47 -4.75 33.14
C ALA A 263 4.05 -4.18 33.34
N LEU A 264 3.29 -4.15 32.25
CA LEU A 264 1.90 -3.66 32.22
C LEU A 264 0.97 -4.80 31.84
N ARG A 265 -0.12 -4.97 32.58
CA ARG A 265 -1.18 -5.94 32.28
C ARG A 265 -2.51 -5.22 32.12
N LEU A 266 -3.13 -5.38 30.96
CA LEU A 266 -4.45 -4.85 30.64
C LEU A 266 -5.49 -5.98 30.76
N GLN A 267 -6.58 -5.75 31.48
CA GLN A 267 -7.73 -6.66 31.60
C GLN A 267 -9.03 -5.93 31.30
N GLU A 268 -9.89 -6.49 30.45
CA GLU A 268 -11.26 -5.99 30.26
C GLU A 268 -12.15 -6.35 31.46
N LYS A 269 -13.02 -5.43 31.87
CA LYS A 269 -14.05 -5.73 32.86
C LYS A 269 -15.11 -6.60 32.18
N LYS A 270 -15.23 -7.87 32.57
CA LYS A 270 -16.35 -8.72 32.14
C LYS A 270 -17.65 -8.08 32.64
N LYS A 271 -18.63 -7.95 31.73
CA LYS A 271 -19.98 -7.50 32.06
C LYS A 271 -20.64 -8.43 33.08
#